data_AF-A0A920UNF5-F1
#
_entry.id   AF-A0A920UNF5-F1
#
_cell.length_a   1.000
_cell.length_b   1.000
_cell.length_c   1.000
_cell.angle_alpha   90.00
_cell.angle_beta   90.00
_cell.angle_gamma   90.00
#
_symmetry.space_group_name_H-M   'P 1'
#
loop_
_entity.id
_entity.type
_entity.pdbx_description
1 polymer ?
#
loop_
_entity_poly.entity_id
_entity_poly.type
_entity_poly.pdbx_seq_one_letter_code
_entity_poly.pdbx_strand_id
1 'polypeptide(L)' 'MSLIVRKAHAGDSQVIADYNTRLARESEVKCLESNTIAAGVRTVLSRPEYGQYFLAEREGEIVGQVQI' A
#
# COMPACT_ATOMS: atom_id res chain seq x y z
N MET A 1 12.58 -14.48 14.24
CA MET A 1 11.81 -13.64 13.28
C MET A 1 10.59 -13.07 13.96
N SER A 2 10.47 -11.73 14.02
CA SER A 2 9.21 -11.06 14.37
C SER A 2 8.49 -10.62 13.09
N LEU A 3 7.21 -10.94 12.99
CA LEU A 3 6.28 -10.38 12.01
C LEU A 3 5.34 -9.45 12.77
N ILE A 4 5.27 -8.18 12.37
CA ILE A 4 4.33 -7.22 12.95
C ILE A 4 3.33 -6.78 11.90
N VAL A 5 2.08 -6.54 12.31
CA VAL A 5 1.08 -5.88 11.48
C VAL A 5 0.82 -4.50 12.07
N ARG A 6 1.00 -3.46 11.26
CA ARG A 6 0.80 -2.07 11.69
C ARG A 6 -0.06 -1.31 10.70
N LYS A 7 -0.70 -0.24 11.17
CA LYS A 7 -1.31 0.74 10.26
C LYS A 7 -0.23 1.40 9.43
N ALA A 8 -0.52 1.63 8.16
CA ALA A 8 0.34 2.42 7.30
C ALA A 8 0.36 3.89 7.75
N HIS A 9 1.50 4.54 7.55
CA HIS A 9 1.67 5.98 7.71
C HIS A 9 2.12 6.61 6.39
N ALA A 10 2.19 7.94 6.32
CA ALA A 10 2.54 8.67 5.10
C ALA A 10 3.86 8.20 4.44
N GLY A 11 4.86 7.80 5.23
CA GLY A 11 6.13 7.26 4.73
C GLY A 11 6.03 5.94 3.95
N ASP A 12 4.92 5.22 4.06
CA ASP A 12 4.71 3.94 3.35
C ASP A 12 4.10 4.14 1.95
N SER A 13 3.81 5.39 1.54
CA SER A 13 3.05 5.65 0.32
C SER A 13 3.68 5.06 -0.94
N GLN A 14 5.01 5.03 -1.01
CA GLN A 14 5.72 4.52 -2.19
C GLN A 14 5.63 2.99 -2.28
N VAL A 15 5.82 2.27 -1.17
CA VAL A 15 5.74 0.81 -1.17
C VAL A 15 4.30 0.33 -1.41
N ILE A 16 3.31 1.05 -0.87
CA ILE A 16 1.89 0.76 -1.14
C ILE A 16 1.53 0.98 -2.61
N ALA A 17 2.03 2.06 -3.23
CA ALA A 17 1.79 2.33 -4.65
C ALA A 17 2.43 1.26 -5.55
N ASP A 18 3.64 0.80 -5.23
CA ASP A 18 4.28 -0.32 -5.92
C ASP A 18 3.45 -1.60 -5.78
N TYR A 19 3.03 -1.94 -4.56
CA TYR A 19 2.29 -3.18 -4.30
C TYR A 19 0.91 -3.18 -4.95
N ASN A 20 0.18 -2.06 -4.94
CA ASN A 20 -1.07 -1.93 -5.70
C ASN A 20 -0.86 -2.07 -7.21
N THR A 21 0.24 -1.50 -7.75
CA THR A 21 0.57 -1.62 -9.18
C THR A 21 0.85 -3.05 -9.58
N ARG A 22 1.64 -3.76 -8.77
CA ARG A 22 1.95 -5.18 -8.96
C ARG A 22 0.71 -6.05 -8.84
N LEU A 23 -0.10 -5.83 -7.79
CA LEU A 23 -1.37 -6.54 -7.60
C LEU A 23 -2.29 -6.37 -8.82
N ALA A 24 -2.53 -5.13 -9.26
CA ALA A 24 -3.39 -4.87 -10.42
C ALA A 24 -2.87 -5.52 -11.71
N ARG A 25 -1.55 -5.59 -11.88
CA ARG A 25 -0.94 -6.31 -13.02
C ARG A 25 -1.16 -7.81 -12.92
N GLU A 26 -0.97 -8.38 -11.73
CA GLU A 26 -1.02 -9.83 -11.47
C GLU A 26 -2.45 -10.38 -11.48
N SER A 27 -3.41 -9.68 -10.87
CA SER A 27 -4.79 -10.17 -10.70
C SER A 27 -5.78 -9.64 -11.73
N GLU A 28 -5.51 -8.48 -12.33
CA GLU A 28 -6.46 -7.79 -13.22
C GLU A 28 -5.90 -7.46 -14.61
N VAL A 29 -4.62 -7.78 -14.87
CA VAL A 29 -3.93 -7.45 -16.14
C VAL A 29 -3.98 -5.93 -16.43
N LYS A 30 -3.96 -5.10 -15.39
CA LYS A 30 -4.00 -3.64 -15.51
C LYS A 30 -2.62 -3.03 -15.28
N CYS A 31 -2.27 -2.06 -16.13
CA CYS A 31 -1.13 -1.17 -15.90
C CYS A 31 -1.64 0.13 -15.29
N LEU A 32 -1.36 0.36 -14.01
CA LEU A 32 -1.73 1.60 -13.34
C LEU A 32 -0.77 2.74 -13.73
N GLU A 33 -1.32 3.93 -13.98
CA GLU A 33 -0.52 5.13 -14.24
C GLU A 33 0.09 5.63 -12.92
N SER A 34 1.40 5.89 -12.93
CA SER A 34 2.19 6.12 -11.73
C SER A 34 1.76 7.34 -10.92
N ASN A 35 1.41 8.46 -11.56
CA ASN A 35 0.98 9.66 -10.86
C ASN A 35 -0.39 9.46 -10.20
N THR A 36 -1.28 8.76 -10.88
CA THR A 36 -2.64 8.47 -10.42
C THR A 36 -2.61 7.56 -9.19
N ILE A 37 -1.86 6.45 -9.23
CA ILE A 37 -1.74 5.55 -8.07
C ILE A 37 -1.06 6.24 -6.89
N ALA A 38 0.01 7.01 -7.14
CA ALA A 38 0.71 7.73 -6.08
C ALA A 38 -0.18 8.80 -5.42
N ALA A 39 -0.98 9.54 -6.20
CA ALA A 39 -1.93 10.51 -5.68
C ALA A 39 -3.07 9.84 -4.88
N GLY A 40 -3.60 8.72 -5.37
CA GLY A 40 -4.64 7.96 -4.69
C GLY A 40 -4.18 7.44 -3.33
N VAL A 41 -3.01 6.79 -3.29
CA VAL A 41 -2.43 6.26 -2.04
C VAL A 41 -2.19 7.38 -1.02
N ARG A 42 -1.58 8.50 -1.42
CA ARG A 42 -1.39 9.65 -0.51
C ARG A 42 -2.72 10.17 0.04
N THR A 43 -3.76 10.21 -0.81
CA THR A 43 -5.08 10.68 -0.40
C THR A 43 -5.67 9.78 0.68
N VAL A 44 -5.69 8.45 0.47
CA VAL A 44 -6.19 7.48 1.47
C VAL A 44 -5.40 7.56 2.77
N LEU A 45 -4.06 7.61 2.72
CA LEU A 45 -3.24 7.71 3.92
C LEU A 45 -3.46 9.01 4.71
N SER A 46 -3.89 10.09 4.05
CA SER A 46 -4.20 11.37 4.68
C SER A 46 -5.64 11.48 5.21
N ARG A 47 -6.53 10.57 4.80
CA ARG A 47 -7.98 10.64 5.01
C ARG A 47 -8.52 9.29 5.48
N PRO A 48 -8.58 9.06 6.81
CA PRO A 48 -9.04 7.79 7.39
C PRO A 48 -10.45 7.37 6.96
N GLU A 49 -11.27 8.31 6.51
CA GLU A 49 -12.62 8.09 5.98
C GLU A 49 -12.66 7.35 4.63
N TYR A 50 -11.53 7.26 3.91
CA TYR A 50 -11.42 6.53 2.64
C TYR A 50 -10.86 5.11 2.78
N GLY A 51 -10.77 4.62 4.01
CA GLY A 51 -10.23 3.32 4.34
C GLY A 51 -8.82 3.39 4.92
N GLN A 52 -8.33 2.25 5.38
CA GLN A 52 -7.05 2.14 6.08
C GLN A 52 -6.20 1.02 5.50
N TYR A 53 -4.93 1.32 5.25
CA TYR A 53 -3.94 0.31 4.91
C TYR A 53 -3.33 -0.29 6.18
N PHE A 54 -3.20 -1.61 6.18
CA PHE A 54 -2.40 -2.36 7.14
C PHE A 54 -1.26 -3.05 6.42
N LEU A 55 -0.07 -2.98 6.99
CA LEU A 55 1.16 -3.53 6.43
C LEU A 55 1.69 -4.63 7.35
N ALA A 56 2.11 -5.72 6.73
CA ALA A 56 2.90 -6.75 7.38
C ALA A 56 4.38 -6.40 7.20
N GLU A 57 5.12 -6.30 8.30
CA GLU A 57 6.55 -5.95 8.32
C GLU A 57 7.35 -7.07 8.99
N ARG A 58 8.41 -7.52 8.31
CA ARG A 58 9.34 -8.54 8.79
C ARG A 58 10.75 -7.96 8.70
N GLU A 59 11.39 -7.79 9.86
CA GLU A 59 12.78 -7.30 9.95
C GLU A 59 13.01 -5.95 9.25
N GLY A 60 12.04 -5.03 9.36
CA GLY A 60 12.09 -3.70 8.74
C GLY A 60 11.61 -3.66 7.29
N GLU A 61 11.37 -4.82 6.66
CA GLU A 61 10.84 -4.90 5.30
C GLU A 61 9.33 -5.09 5.30
N ILE A 62 8.63 -4.27 4.51
CA ILE A 62 7.21 -4.52 4.21
C ILE A 62 7.14 -5.75 3.30
N VAL A 63 6.35 -6.74 3.71
CA VAL A 63 6.19 -8.02 3.01
C VAL A 63 4.74 -8.31 2.58
N GLY A 64 3.81 -7.43 2.95
CA GLY A 64 2.41 -7.55 2.55
C GLY A 64 1.58 -6.34 2.92
N GLN A 65 0.43 -6.19 2.27
CA GLN A 65 -0.53 -5.13 2.53
C GLN A 65 -1.97 -5.62 2.42
N VAL A 66 -2.89 -4.93 3.08
CA VAL A 66 -4.33 -5.00 2.83
C VAL A 66 -4.95 -3.62 3.05
N GLN A 67 -5.95 -3.27 2.25
CA GLN A 67 -6.80 -2.10 2.48
C GLN A 67 -8.17 -2.59 2.96
N ILE A 68 -8.69 -1.95 4.02
CA ILE A 68 -10.04 -2.19 4.57
C ILE A 68 -10.81 -0.88 4.57
#